data_AF-A0A4R2RA09-F1
#
_entry.id   AF-A0A4R2RA09-F1
#
_cell.length_a   1.000
_cell.length_b   1.000
_cell.length_c   1.000
_cell.angle_alpha   90.00
_cell.angle_beta   90.00
_cell.angle_gamma   90.00
#
_symmetry.space_group_name_H-M   'P 1'
#
loop_
_entity.id
_entity.type
_entity.pdbx_description
1 polymer ?
#
loop_
_entity_poly.entity_id
_entity_poly.type
_entity_poly.pdbx_seq_one_letter_code
_entity_poly.pdbx_strand_id
1 'polypeptide(L)'
;MLEKPIQVVDITNPTLQSILGNYFIGQTEEMAIAGNNHGWAALKNPIHSGVNLFFDIFTITNYWGTPITAEIWLNPKLPGLGMPTPYVTPANLTISPPPKPKVKLLFASPVPGRPTGGINVFDRIVTPYSTLVSDSSKGGIILGPGDVFAVFLRPQGEQKIPVRVVFSWWEEKVQN
;
A
#
# COMPACT_ATOMS: atom_id res chain seq x y z
N MET A 1 7.43 49.92 -3.72
CA MET A 1 8.20 48.66 -3.73
C MET A 1 7.26 47.57 -4.22
N LEU A 2 7.56 46.94 -5.35
CA LEU A 2 6.83 45.74 -5.80
C LEU A 2 7.32 44.57 -4.93
N GLU A 3 6.42 43.96 -4.18
CA GLU A 3 6.71 42.71 -3.47
C GLU A 3 7.17 41.68 -4.50
N LYS A 4 8.38 41.12 -4.32
CA LYS A 4 8.82 40.00 -5.12
C LYS A 4 7.86 38.83 -4.85
N PRO A 5 7.38 38.11 -5.87
CA PRO A 5 6.57 36.93 -5.64
C PRO A 5 7.37 35.95 -4.78
N ILE A 6 6.79 35.57 -3.63
CA ILE A 6 7.31 34.49 -2.81
C ILE A 6 7.03 33.21 -3.58
N GLN A 7 8.07 32.52 -4.03
CA GLN A 7 7.92 31.18 -4.55
C GLN A 7 7.63 30.25 -3.36
N VAL A 8 6.35 30.15 -3.00
CA VAL A 8 5.88 29.11 -2.07
C VAL A 8 5.85 27.82 -2.87
N VAL A 9 6.92 27.03 -2.77
CA VAL A 9 6.90 25.68 -3.30
C VAL A 9 6.03 24.87 -2.33
N ASP A 10 4.80 24.53 -2.75
CA ASP A 10 4.12 23.36 -2.20
C ASP A 10 4.94 22.15 -2.68
N ILE A 11 6.03 21.85 -1.97
CA ILE A 11 6.80 20.62 -2.17
C ILE A 11 5.92 19.52 -1.59
N THR A 12 4.88 19.17 -2.33
CA THR A 12 4.05 17.99 -2.07
C THR A 12 5.00 16.84 -1.81
N ASN A 13 4.95 16.34 -0.57
CA ASN A 13 5.92 15.45 0.08
C ASN A 13 6.53 14.35 -0.85
N PRO A 14 5.79 13.67 -1.75
CA PRO A 14 6.32 12.56 -2.56
C PRO A 14 7.56 12.88 -3.42
N THR A 15 7.63 14.04 -4.09
CA THR A 15 8.76 14.36 -4.98
C THR A 15 10.03 14.59 -4.17
N LEU A 16 9.93 15.30 -3.05
CA LEU A 16 11.05 15.51 -2.15
C LEU A 16 11.55 14.17 -1.59
N GLN A 17 10.64 13.30 -1.14
CA GLN A 17 11.02 11.99 -0.60
C GLN A 17 11.64 11.08 -1.66
N SER A 18 11.23 11.21 -2.93
CA SER A 18 11.90 10.54 -4.05
C SER A 18 13.33 11.05 -4.22
N ILE A 19 13.55 12.37 -4.23
CA ILE A 19 14.90 12.96 -4.32
C ILE A 19 15.79 12.47 -3.18
N LEU A 20 15.25 12.39 -1.96
CA LEU A 20 15.97 11.90 -0.77
C LEU A 20 16.20 10.38 -0.76
N GLY A 21 15.56 9.63 -1.67
CA GLY A 21 15.66 8.16 -1.71
C GLY A 21 14.79 7.43 -0.69
N ASN A 22 13.84 8.13 -0.07
CA ASN A 22 12.94 7.61 0.95
C ASN A 22 11.63 7.07 0.39
N TYR A 23 11.31 7.37 -0.88
CA TYR A 23 10.06 6.97 -1.52
C TYR A 23 10.21 5.64 -2.27
N PHE A 24 9.29 4.72 -2.01
CA PHE A 24 9.31 3.34 -2.50
C PHE A 24 8.02 3.00 -3.23
N ILE A 25 8.13 2.10 -4.21
CA ILE A 25 7.01 1.54 -4.96
C ILE A 25 7.15 0.02 -4.88
N GLY A 26 6.05 -0.67 -4.64
CA GLY A 26 6.04 -2.13 -4.63
C GLY A 26 4.70 -2.70 -5.08
N GLN A 27 4.74 -3.90 -5.64
CA GLN A 27 3.55 -4.64 -6.06
C GLN A 27 3.55 -6.07 -5.54
N THR A 28 2.36 -6.62 -5.33
CA THR A 28 2.21 -8.05 -5.06
C THR A 28 2.49 -8.88 -6.31
N GLU A 29 2.73 -10.18 -6.12
CA GLU A 29 2.43 -11.15 -7.18
C GLU A 29 0.93 -11.13 -7.51
N GLU A 30 0.55 -11.81 -8.59
CA GLU A 30 -0.87 -12.03 -8.88
C GLU A 30 -1.50 -12.90 -7.78
N MET A 31 -2.55 -12.37 -7.16
CA MET A 31 -3.36 -13.08 -6.19
C MET A 31 -4.61 -13.62 -6.87
N ALA A 32 -5.05 -14.82 -6.48
CA ALA A 32 -6.27 -15.42 -6.97
C ALA A 32 -7.30 -15.58 -5.85
N ILE A 33 -8.42 -14.86 -5.97
CA ILE A 33 -9.53 -14.88 -5.00
C ILE A 33 -10.78 -15.50 -5.64
N ALA A 34 -11.63 -16.17 -4.86
CA ALA A 34 -12.84 -16.83 -5.36
C ALA A 34 -13.79 -17.21 -4.19
N GLY A 35 -15.08 -16.92 -4.29
CA GLY A 35 -16.07 -17.34 -3.30
C GLY A 35 -15.71 -16.90 -1.86
N ASN A 36 -15.52 -17.86 -0.96
CA ASN A 36 -15.09 -17.60 0.42
C ASN A 36 -13.56 -17.52 0.62
N ASN A 37 -12.80 -17.63 -0.47
CA ASN A 37 -11.35 -17.45 -0.47
C ASN A 37 -11.01 -16.02 -0.85
N HIS A 38 -10.49 -15.28 0.13
CA HIS A 38 -10.11 -13.89 0.00
C HIS A 38 -8.63 -13.75 -0.30
N GLY A 39 -8.18 -12.51 -0.47
CA GLY A 39 -6.77 -12.16 -0.59
C GLY A 39 -6.50 -10.84 0.11
N TRP A 40 -5.25 -10.55 0.43
CA TRP A 40 -4.88 -9.23 0.95
C TRP A 40 -3.44 -8.87 0.60
N ALA A 41 -3.20 -7.57 0.58
CA ALA A 41 -1.88 -6.97 0.50
C ALA A 41 -1.72 -5.94 1.62
N ALA A 42 -0.56 -5.88 2.25
CA ALA A 42 -0.33 -5.01 3.40
C ALA A 42 1.08 -4.44 3.43
N LEU A 43 1.17 -3.16 3.81
CA LEU A 43 2.42 -2.57 4.26
C LEU A 43 2.51 -2.76 5.77
N LYS A 44 3.51 -3.51 6.22
CA LYS A 44 3.79 -3.74 7.64
C LYS A 44 5.07 -3.02 8.03
N ASN A 45 4.96 -2.11 9.01
CA ASN A 45 6.11 -1.45 9.61
C ASN A 45 6.62 -2.33 10.79
N PRO A 46 7.81 -2.94 10.72
CA PRO A 46 8.31 -3.75 11.84
C PRO A 46 8.51 -2.94 13.12
N ILE A 47 8.29 -3.55 14.30
CA ILE A 47 8.36 -2.89 15.63
C ILE A 47 9.69 -2.16 15.88
N HIS A 48 10.79 -2.61 15.28
CA HIS A 48 12.13 -2.02 15.44
C HIS A 48 12.69 -1.46 14.12
N SER A 49 11.82 -0.97 13.24
CA SER A 49 12.22 -0.43 11.94
C SER A 49 13.01 0.88 12.05
N GLY A 50 12.77 1.67 13.11
CA GLY A 50 13.35 3.00 13.31
C GLY A 50 12.80 4.06 12.34
N VAL A 51 11.71 3.75 11.62
CA VAL A 51 11.08 4.67 10.66
C VAL A 51 9.56 4.72 10.86
N ASN A 52 8.99 5.86 10.54
CA ASN A 52 7.57 6.02 10.27
C ASN A 52 7.32 5.77 8.79
N LEU A 53 6.27 5.01 8.50
CA LEU A 53 5.73 4.83 7.16
C LEU A 53 4.71 5.93 6.90
N PHE A 54 4.90 6.66 5.81
CA PHE A 54 3.90 7.60 5.31
C PHE A 54 3.28 7.01 4.05
N PHE A 55 2.00 6.71 4.14
CA PHE A 55 1.26 6.13 3.03
C PHE A 55 1.09 7.19 1.94
N ASP A 56 1.13 6.79 0.67
CA ASP A 56 0.81 7.69 -0.43
C ASP A 56 -0.41 7.19 -1.21
N ILE A 57 -0.22 6.16 -2.03
CA ILE A 57 -1.23 5.60 -2.92
C ILE A 57 -1.27 4.07 -2.87
N PHE A 58 -2.43 3.53 -3.21
CA PHE A 58 -2.58 2.14 -3.60
C PHE A 58 -3.28 2.05 -4.96
N THR A 59 -2.99 0.99 -5.71
CA THR A 59 -3.78 0.61 -6.88
C THR A 59 -4.21 -0.84 -6.76
N ILE A 60 -5.37 -1.17 -7.34
CA ILE A 60 -5.91 -2.52 -7.36
C ILE A 60 -6.36 -2.81 -8.79
N THR A 61 -5.72 -3.78 -9.42
CA THR A 61 -6.10 -4.21 -10.78
C THR A 61 -6.91 -5.49 -10.72
N ASN A 62 -8.15 -5.44 -11.18
CA ASN A 62 -9.02 -6.58 -11.37
C ASN A 62 -8.92 -7.08 -12.81
N TYR A 63 -8.38 -8.28 -13.00
CA TYR A 63 -8.17 -8.86 -14.33
C TYR A 63 -9.37 -9.72 -14.80
N TRP A 64 -10.51 -9.65 -14.12
CA TRP A 64 -11.67 -10.50 -14.40
C TRP A 64 -12.97 -9.74 -14.65
N GLY A 65 -13.95 -10.46 -15.19
CA GLY A 65 -15.29 -9.98 -15.55
C GLY A 65 -16.23 -9.75 -14.37
N THR A 66 -15.82 -10.05 -13.14
CA THR A 66 -16.63 -9.87 -11.92
C THR A 66 -16.00 -8.80 -11.03
N PRO A 67 -16.78 -7.85 -10.48
CA PRO A 67 -16.27 -6.84 -9.55
C PRO A 67 -15.73 -7.47 -8.26
N ILE A 68 -14.86 -6.72 -7.58
CA ILE A 68 -14.35 -7.07 -6.24
C ILE A 68 -14.60 -5.92 -5.28
N THR A 69 -14.83 -6.26 -4.01
CA THR A 69 -14.85 -5.27 -2.93
C THR A 69 -13.47 -5.26 -2.28
N ALA A 70 -12.85 -4.09 -2.22
CA ALA A 70 -11.62 -3.86 -1.49
C ALA A 70 -11.94 -3.11 -0.19
N GLU A 71 -11.56 -3.70 0.94
CA GLU A 71 -11.69 -3.12 2.27
C GLU A 71 -10.33 -2.55 2.69
N ILE A 72 -10.28 -1.29 3.14
CA ILE A 72 -9.04 -0.64 3.56
C ILE A 72 -8.99 -0.61 5.09
N TRP A 73 -7.94 -1.21 5.64
CA TRP A 73 -7.81 -1.45 7.08
C TRP A 73 -6.55 -0.82 7.67
N LEU A 74 -6.70 -0.28 8.88
CA LEU A 74 -5.60 0.16 9.74
C LEU A 74 -5.45 -0.79 10.94
N ASN A 75 -4.23 -1.26 11.16
CA ASN A 75 -3.85 -2.19 12.23
C ASN A 75 -4.73 -3.47 12.37
N PRO A 76 -5.18 -4.11 11.27
CA PRO A 76 -5.91 -5.36 11.39
C PRO A 76 -4.99 -6.52 11.78
N LYS A 77 -5.57 -7.54 12.41
CA LYS A 77 -5.04 -8.91 12.39
C LYS A 77 -5.54 -9.61 11.12
N LEU A 78 -4.63 -9.81 10.17
CA LEU A 78 -4.92 -10.41 8.87
C LEU A 78 -4.94 -11.96 8.94
N PRO A 79 -5.83 -12.62 8.19
CA PRO A 79 -5.90 -14.09 8.15
C PRO A 79 -4.77 -14.69 7.31
N GLY A 80 -4.36 -15.92 7.62
CA GLY A 80 -3.31 -16.64 6.88
C GLY A 80 -1.90 -16.12 7.15
N LEU A 81 -0.93 -16.65 6.39
CA LEU A 81 0.49 -16.27 6.50
C LEU A 81 0.86 -15.34 5.34
N GLY A 82 1.31 -14.14 5.67
CA GLY A 82 1.80 -13.16 4.68
C GLY A 82 3.17 -13.51 4.13
N MET A 83 3.31 -13.47 2.82
CA MET A 83 4.57 -13.63 2.10
C MET A 83 5.09 -12.28 1.62
N PRO A 84 6.40 -11.98 1.77
CA PRO A 84 6.98 -10.77 1.21
C PRO A 84 7.07 -10.88 -0.32
N THR A 85 6.83 -9.77 -1.01
CA THR A 85 7.05 -9.68 -2.45
C THR A 85 8.49 -9.29 -2.77
N PRO A 86 9.12 -9.86 -3.82
CA PRO A 86 10.40 -9.39 -4.32
C PRO A 86 10.29 -8.10 -5.14
N TYR A 87 9.08 -7.67 -5.50
CA TYR A 87 8.85 -6.52 -6.39
C TYR A 87 8.72 -5.22 -5.61
N VAL A 88 9.81 -4.79 -4.97
CA VAL A 88 9.91 -3.50 -4.27
C VAL A 88 11.16 -2.76 -4.72
N THR A 89 11.03 -1.47 -5.03
CA THR A 89 12.13 -0.62 -5.50
C THR A 89 12.02 0.78 -4.91
N PRO A 90 13.14 1.49 -4.66
CA PRO A 90 13.10 2.94 -4.53
C PRO A 90 12.59 3.57 -5.84
N ALA A 91 11.89 4.70 -5.74
CA ALA A 91 11.44 5.43 -6.92
C ALA A 91 12.57 6.21 -7.61
N ASN A 92 13.64 6.57 -6.88
CA ASN A 92 14.80 7.25 -7.44
C ASN A 92 15.95 6.27 -7.69
N LEU A 93 16.15 5.92 -8.96
CA LEU A 93 17.18 4.98 -9.40
C LEU A 93 18.56 5.63 -9.59
N THR A 94 18.70 6.94 -9.33
CA THR A 94 19.99 7.64 -9.47
C THR A 94 20.90 7.50 -8.24
N ILE A 95 20.38 6.98 -7.13
CA ILE A 95 21.12 6.80 -5.87
C ILE A 95 21.81 5.43 -5.84
N SER A 96 23.11 5.41 -5.52
CA SER A 96 23.91 4.18 -5.44
C SER A 96 24.65 4.07 -4.09
N PRO A 97 24.53 2.95 -3.35
CA PRO A 97 23.67 1.81 -3.65
C PRO A 97 22.17 2.17 -3.55
N PRO A 98 21.26 1.44 -4.23
CA PRO A 98 19.83 1.69 -4.14
C PRO A 98 19.34 1.61 -2.69
N PRO A 99 18.59 2.61 -2.20
CA PRO A 99 17.97 2.57 -0.88
C PRO A 99 17.07 1.32 -0.74
N LYS A 100 17.05 0.74 0.47
CA LYS A 100 16.24 -0.44 0.79
C LYS A 100 15.20 -0.06 1.84
N PRO A 101 13.90 -0.35 1.62
CA PRO A 101 12.86 -0.04 2.59
C PRO A 101 12.99 -0.92 3.84
N LYS A 102 12.60 -0.37 4.99
CA LYS A 102 12.42 -1.10 6.25
C LYS A 102 11.02 -1.69 6.37
N VAL A 103 10.03 -1.00 5.82
CA VAL A 103 8.66 -1.46 5.68
C VAL A 103 8.62 -2.67 4.75
N LYS A 104 7.79 -3.65 5.10
CA LYS A 104 7.60 -4.86 4.31
C LYS A 104 6.25 -4.81 3.60
N LEU A 105 6.27 -4.96 2.28
CA LEU A 105 5.08 -5.30 1.51
C LEU A 105 4.85 -6.82 1.57
N LEU A 106 3.74 -7.21 2.19
CA LEU A 106 3.31 -8.59 2.36
C LEU A 106 2.00 -8.85 1.62
N PHE A 107 1.77 -10.07 1.18
CA PHE A 107 0.49 -10.48 0.61
C PHE A 107 0.16 -11.94 0.94
N ALA A 108 -1.11 -12.31 0.85
CA ALA A 108 -1.55 -13.70 0.95
C ALA A 108 -2.82 -13.93 0.13
N SER A 109 -2.87 -15.06 -0.57
CA SER A 109 -4.04 -15.57 -1.29
C SER A 109 -3.80 -17.05 -1.65
N PRO A 110 -4.82 -17.92 -1.61
CA PRO A 110 -6.12 -17.71 -0.99
C PRO A 110 -6.02 -17.71 0.54
N VAL A 111 -6.88 -16.93 1.22
CA VAL A 111 -6.99 -16.98 2.68
C VAL A 111 -8.44 -17.22 3.12
N PRO A 112 -8.68 -18.18 4.04
CA PRO A 112 -9.99 -18.36 4.65
C PRO A 112 -10.18 -17.34 5.79
N GLY A 113 -11.34 -16.68 5.82
CA GLY A 113 -11.70 -15.74 6.89
C GLY A 113 -11.41 -14.27 6.57
N ARG A 114 -11.63 -13.41 7.57
CA ARG A 114 -11.61 -11.94 7.41
C ARG A 114 -10.67 -11.27 8.41
N PRO A 115 -10.26 -10.02 8.15
CA PRO A 115 -9.53 -9.23 9.13
C PRO A 115 -10.30 -9.11 10.44
N THR A 116 -9.59 -9.12 11.57
CA THR A 116 -10.16 -8.92 12.91
C THR A 116 -9.33 -7.90 13.68
N GLY A 117 -9.94 -7.20 14.63
CA GLY A 117 -9.29 -6.04 15.25
C GLY A 117 -9.01 -4.93 14.23
N GLY A 118 -8.27 -3.91 14.66
CA GLY A 118 -8.03 -2.72 13.83
C GLY A 118 -9.33 -1.98 13.46
N ILE A 119 -9.26 -1.16 12.42
CA ILE A 119 -10.39 -0.38 11.90
C ILE A 119 -10.43 -0.50 10.38
N ASN A 120 -11.57 -0.91 9.81
CA ASN A 120 -11.87 -0.69 8.40
C ASN A 120 -12.28 0.78 8.24
N VAL A 121 -11.45 1.56 7.55
CA VAL A 121 -11.65 3.00 7.40
C VAL A 121 -12.51 3.36 6.20
N PHE A 122 -12.54 2.53 5.15
CA PHE A 122 -13.44 2.66 4.01
C PHE A 122 -13.35 1.45 3.07
N ASP A 123 -14.40 1.28 2.28
CA ASP A 123 -14.45 0.29 1.20
C ASP A 123 -14.38 0.94 -0.19
N ARG A 124 -13.96 0.16 -1.17
CA ARG A 124 -13.96 0.51 -2.60
C ARG A 124 -14.46 -0.66 -3.43
N ILE A 125 -15.21 -0.38 -4.50
CA ILE A 125 -15.56 -1.37 -5.52
C ILE A 125 -14.55 -1.22 -6.67
N VAL A 126 -13.88 -2.30 -7.03
CA VAL A 126 -13.03 -2.35 -8.23
C VAL A 126 -13.82 -3.02 -9.34
N THR A 127 -14.08 -2.27 -10.40
CA THR A 127 -14.91 -2.74 -11.52
C THR A 127 -14.21 -3.85 -12.30
N PRO A 128 -14.96 -4.63 -13.11
CA PRO A 128 -14.37 -5.63 -14.01
C PRO A 128 -13.32 -5.04 -14.96
N TYR A 129 -12.25 -5.80 -15.22
CA TYR A 129 -11.18 -5.45 -16.17
C TYR A 129 -10.62 -4.03 -16.02
N SER A 130 -10.48 -3.56 -14.79
CA SER A 130 -10.06 -2.19 -14.50
C SER A 130 -8.98 -2.13 -13.43
N THR A 131 -8.35 -0.97 -13.35
CA THR A 131 -7.48 -0.60 -12.23
C THR A 131 -8.13 0.54 -11.47
N LEU A 132 -8.42 0.30 -10.19
CA LEU A 132 -8.77 1.36 -9.26
C LEU A 132 -7.48 1.99 -8.72
N VAL A 133 -7.44 3.32 -8.70
CA VAL A 133 -6.33 4.11 -8.16
C VAL A 133 -6.87 4.91 -6.98
N SER A 134 -6.21 4.86 -5.83
CA SER A 134 -6.59 5.71 -4.69
C SER A 134 -6.16 7.15 -4.94
N ASP A 135 -6.85 8.09 -4.30
CA ASP A 135 -6.29 9.43 -4.15
C ASP A 135 -4.95 9.34 -3.41
N SER A 136 -4.01 10.22 -3.77
CA SER A 136 -2.79 10.42 -2.99
C SER A 136 -3.19 10.98 -1.64
N SER A 137 -2.87 10.25 -0.58
CA SER A 137 -3.04 10.75 0.78
C SER A 137 -2.01 11.82 1.12
N LYS A 138 -0.96 12.00 0.31
CA LYS A 138 0.18 12.89 0.57
C LYS A 138 0.72 12.75 2.01
N GLY A 139 0.67 11.54 2.57
CA GLY A 139 1.14 11.26 3.94
C GLY A 139 0.12 11.53 5.03
N GLY A 140 -1.17 11.68 4.68
CA GLY A 140 -2.26 11.85 5.64
C GLY A 140 -2.49 10.62 6.54
N ILE A 141 -1.93 9.46 6.16
CA ILE A 141 -1.89 8.27 7.01
C ILE A 141 -0.42 7.97 7.32
N ILE A 142 -0.08 8.04 8.61
CA ILE A 142 1.27 7.80 9.14
C ILE A 142 1.19 6.59 10.07
N LEU A 143 2.08 5.62 9.86
CA LEU A 143 2.14 4.37 10.61
C LEU A 143 3.51 4.19 11.25
N GLY A 144 3.52 4.11 12.58
CA GLY A 144 4.73 3.94 13.36
C GLY A 144 5.23 2.50 13.35
N PRO A 145 6.38 2.23 13.99
CA PRO A 145 6.88 0.87 14.17
C PRO A 145 5.83 -0.04 14.83
N GLY A 146 5.50 -1.15 14.18
CA GLY A 146 4.48 -2.12 14.62
C GLY A 146 3.14 -2.01 13.88
N ASP A 147 2.87 -0.86 13.26
CA ASP A 147 1.60 -0.60 12.58
C ASP A 147 1.51 -1.25 11.18
N VAL A 148 0.27 -1.37 10.68
CA VAL A 148 -0.09 -2.05 9.43
C VAL A 148 -1.15 -1.25 8.66
N PHE A 149 -0.88 -1.01 7.38
CA PHE A 149 -1.88 -0.63 6.38
C PHE A 149 -2.23 -1.87 5.55
N ALA A 150 -3.51 -2.18 5.33
CA ALA A 150 -3.89 -3.33 4.53
C ALA A 150 -5.04 -3.04 3.57
N VAL A 151 -4.97 -3.67 2.40
CA VAL A 151 -6.07 -3.81 1.44
C VAL A 151 -6.52 -5.27 1.48
N PHE A 152 -7.72 -5.52 1.96
CA PHE A 152 -8.35 -6.85 1.98
C PHE A 152 -9.34 -6.97 0.83
N LEU A 153 -9.27 -8.06 0.07
CA LEU A 153 -9.95 -8.22 -1.21
C LEU A 153 -10.99 -9.33 -1.12
N ARG A 154 -12.23 -8.95 -1.40
CA ARG A 154 -13.38 -9.83 -1.40
C ARG A 154 -13.93 -10.03 -2.81
N PRO A 155 -14.00 -11.28 -3.29
CA PRO A 155 -14.70 -11.56 -4.53
C PRO A 155 -16.21 -11.37 -4.33
N GLN A 156 -16.92 -10.97 -5.38
CA GLN A 156 -18.39 -10.89 -5.39
C GLN A 156 -19.06 -12.12 -6.03
N GLY A 157 -18.32 -13.21 -6.24
CA GLY A 157 -18.83 -14.45 -6.81
C GLY A 157 -17.86 -15.62 -6.66
N GLU A 158 -18.24 -16.79 -7.18
CA GLU A 158 -17.48 -18.04 -7.07
C GLU A 158 -16.35 -18.18 -8.11
N GLN A 159 -16.32 -17.32 -9.12
CA GLN A 159 -15.31 -17.37 -10.17
C GLN A 159 -13.95 -16.93 -9.62
N LYS A 160 -12.88 -17.54 -10.15
CA LYS A 160 -11.50 -17.14 -9.84
C LYS A 160 -11.22 -15.76 -10.45
N ILE A 161 -10.89 -14.81 -9.60
CA ILE A 161 -10.56 -13.43 -9.97
C ILE A 161 -9.06 -13.21 -9.72
N PRO A 162 -8.22 -13.17 -10.77
CA PRO A 162 -6.86 -12.67 -10.66
C PRO A 162 -6.84 -11.18 -10.33
N VAL A 163 -6.02 -10.79 -9.35
CA VAL A 163 -5.92 -9.42 -8.84
C VAL A 163 -4.47 -9.08 -8.46
N ARG A 164 -4.07 -7.82 -8.63
CA ARG A 164 -2.78 -7.30 -8.16
C ARG A 164 -2.98 -6.01 -7.38
N VAL A 165 -2.18 -5.82 -6.33
CA VAL A 165 -2.16 -4.58 -5.54
C VAL A 165 -0.77 -3.94 -5.66
N VAL A 166 -0.75 -2.63 -5.91
CA VAL A 166 0.46 -1.80 -5.87
C VAL A 166 0.33 -0.83 -4.71
N PHE A 167 1.44 -0.57 -4.03
CA PHE A 167 1.54 0.50 -3.04
C PHE A 167 2.69 1.44 -3.38
N SER A 168 2.54 2.68 -2.92
CA SER A 168 3.64 3.63 -2.81
C SER A 168 3.60 4.30 -1.45
N TRP A 169 4.77 4.49 -0.87
CA TRP A 169 4.96 5.05 0.47
C TRP A 169 6.34 5.68 0.56
N TRP A 170 6.58 6.44 1.61
CA TRP A 170 7.95 6.77 2.00
C TRP A 170 8.22 6.51 3.47
N GLU A 171 9.50 6.49 3.81
CA GLU A 171 9.97 6.22 5.16
C GLU A 171 10.73 7.44 5.69
N GLU A 172 10.34 7.94 6.87
CA GLU A 172 11.13 8.93 7.59
C GLU A 172 11.60 8.36 8.91
N LYS A 173 12.80 8.72 9.35
CA LYS A 173 13.29 8.28 10.66
C LYS A 173 12.38 8.82 11.76
N VAL A 174 12.10 7.98 12.76
CA VAL A 174 11.46 8.45 13.99
C VAL A 174 12.37 9.51 14.61
N GLN A 175 11.85 10.72 14.81
CA GLN A 175 12.58 11.76 15.54
C GLN A 175 12.53 11.41 17.03
N ASN A 176 13.71 11.28 17.63
CA ASN A 176 13.86 11.15 19.09
C ASN A 176 13.70 12.50 19.76
#